data_AF-A0A7C5LI22-F1
#
_entry.id   AF-A0A7C5LI22-F1
#
_cell.length_a   1.000
_cell.length_b   1.000
_cell.length_c   1.000
_cell.angle_alpha   90.00
_cell.angle_beta   90.00
_cell.angle_gamma   90.00
#
_symmetry.space_group_name_H-M   'P 1'
#
loop_
_entity.id
_entity.type
_entity.pdbx_description
1 polymer ?
#
loop_
_entity_poly.entity_id
_entity_poly.type
_entity_poly.pdbx_seq_one_letter_code
_entity_poly.pdbx_strand_id
1 'polypeptide(L)'
;MNNKYKLWVTLSLVVVFALGVAVGIFAEKMFLEKKKPGPSPKQESFPTLEVISKELELTPEQEAKIREIFKRSEERFEAFRKEVHTGLKGLRDQLKTEMDNVLTPEQQKKMEELMGKYLRQRRRESPERAEDKPQTPPEKEKKGE
;
A
#
# COMPACT_ATOMS: atom_id res chain seq x y z
N MET A 1 35.89 -49.29 24.06
CA MET A 1 35.93 -48.35 22.91
C MET A 1 36.84 -47.19 23.26
N ASN A 2 37.97 -47.05 22.56
CA ASN A 2 39.00 -46.07 22.90
C ASN A 2 38.44 -44.65 22.78
N ASN A 3 38.57 -43.83 23.84
CA ASN A 3 38.01 -42.46 23.91
C ASN A 3 38.43 -41.57 22.72
N LYS A 4 39.56 -41.87 22.09
CA LYS A 4 40.05 -41.20 20.87
C LYS A 4 39.08 -41.32 19.69
N TYR A 5 38.51 -42.51 19.45
CA TYR A 5 37.55 -42.71 18.36
C TYR A 5 36.20 -42.09 18.67
N LYS A 6 35.77 -42.10 19.94
CA LYS A 6 34.56 -41.39 20.36
C LYS A 6 34.71 -39.90 20.07
N LEU A 7 35.80 -39.26 20.51
CA LEU A 7 36.11 -37.85 20.24
C LEU A 7 36.15 -37.51 18.74
N TRP A 8 36.75 -38.38 17.93
CA TRP A 8 36.87 -38.16 16.50
C TRP A 8 35.51 -38.29 15.77
N VAL A 9 34.66 -39.22 16.22
CA VAL A 9 33.29 -39.38 15.72
C VAL A 9 32.41 -38.20 16.15
N THR A 10 32.49 -37.72 17.40
CA THR A 10 31.73 -36.54 17.81
C THR A 10 32.17 -35.30 17.04
N LEU A 11 33.48 -35.15 16.79
CA LEU A 11 34.02 -34.02 16.04
C LEU A 11 33.55 -34.04 14.58
N SER A 12 33.56 -35.20 13.92
CA SER A 12 33.08 -35.29 12.54
C SER A 12 31.58 -35.00 12.43
N LEU A 13 30.78 -35.46 13.41
CA LEU A 13 29.35 -35.19 13.45
C LEU A 13 29.06 -33.68 13.57
N VAL A 14 29.79 -32.97 14.44
CA VAL A 14 29.65 -31.53 14.62
C VAL A 14 30.04 -30.77 13.35
N VAL A 15 31.09 -31.20 12.65
CA VAL A 15 31.52 -30.58 11.38
C VAL A 15 30.47 -30.76 10.28
N VAL A 16 29.92 -31.96 10.13
CA VAL A 16 28.85 -32.23 9.14
C VAL A 16 27.59 -31.42 9.46
N PHE A 17 27.24 -31.31 10.74
CA PHE A 17 26.10 -30.50 11.18
C PHE A 17 26.30 -29.01 10.89
N ALA A 18 27.49 -28.46 11.20
CA ALA A 18 27.82 -27.06 10.92
C ALA A 18 27.80 -26.75 9.42
N LEU A 19 28.28 -27.67 8.58
CA LEU A 19 28.19 -27.56 7.11
C LEU A 19 26.74 -27.58 6.64
N GLY A 20 25.89 -28.44 7.20
CA GLY A 20 24.45 -28.46 6.90
C GLY A 20 23.74 -27.14 7.25
N VAL A 21 24.04 -26.57 8.41
CA VAL A 21 23.50 -25.26 8.84
C VAL A 21 23.97 -24.14 7.91
N ALA A 22 25.25 -24.13 7.53
CA ALA A 22 25.80 -23.13 6.62
C ALA A 22 25.13 -23.19 5.23
N VAL A 23 24.92 -24.40 4.69
CA VAL A 23 24.20 -24.60 3.43
C VAL A 23 22.74 -24.19 3.55
N GLY A 24 22.07 -24.47 4.67
CA GLY A 24 20.69 -24.05 4.93
C GLY A 24 20.53 -22.53 4.93
N ILE A 25 21.41 -21.81 5.65
CA ILE A 25 21.43 -20.34 5.68
C ILE A 25 21.72 -19.76 4.29
N PHE A 26 22.64 -20.36 3.54
CA PHE A 26 22.99 -19.90 2.19
C PHE A 26 21.87 -20.14 1.17
N ALA A 27 21.17 -21.28 1.28
CA ALA A 27 19.99 -21.59 0.48
C ALA A 27 18.85 -20.63 0.78
N GLU A 28 18.59 -20.33 2.05
CA GLU A 28 17.58 -19.34 2.45
C GLU A 28 17.89 -17.97 1.82
N LYS A 29 19.13 -17.52 1.91
CA LYS A 29 19.55 -16.21 1.39
C LYS A 29 19.49 -16.13 -0.14
N MET A 30 19.84 -17.19 -0.87
CA MET A 30 19.79 -17.19 -2.34
C MET A 30 18.39 -17.48 -2.92
N PHE A 31 17.55 -18.26 -2.25
CA PHE A 31 16.23 -18.63 -2.79
C PHE A 31 15.10 -17.67 -2.38
N LEU A 32 15.22 -16.93 -1.27
CA LEU A 32 14.20 -15.95 -0.85
C LEU A 32 14.31 -14.56 -1.50
N GLU A 33 15.38 -14.26 -2.24
CA GLU A 33 15.53 -12.97 -2.93
C GLU A 33 14.65 -12.80 -4.19
N LYS A 34 13.94 -13.85 -4.64
CA LYS A 34 13.16 -13.82 -5.89
C LYS A 34 11.68 -13.47 -5.78
N LYS A 35 11.23 -12.89 -4.67
CA LYS A 35 9.87 -12.32 -4.57
C LYS A 35 9.86 -10.93 -3.97
N LYS A 36 10.57 -10.00 -4.60
CA LYS A 36 10.12 -8.60 -4.55
C LYS A 36 8.83 -8.56 -5.39
N PRO A 37 7.66 -8.22 -4.83
CA PRO A 37 6.52 -7.89 -5.68
C PRO A 37 7.00 -6.76 -6.61
N GLY A 38 7.07 -7.05 -7.91
CA GLY A 38 7.47 -6.05 -8.90
C GLY A 38 6.57 -4.81 -8.78
N PRO A 39 7.03 -3.63 -9.22
CA PRO A 39 6.20 -2.45 -9.25
C PRO A 39 4.88 -2.80 -9.94
N SER A 40 3.76 -2.56 -9.25
CA SER A 40 2.44 -2.79 -9.81
C SER A 40 2.38 -2.15 -11.20
N PRO A 41 1.84 -2.82 -12.23
CA PRO A 41 1.77 -2.25 -13.56
C PRO A 41 1.13 -0.87 -13.44
N LYS A 42 1.84 0.17 -13.90
CA LYS A 42 1.34 1.55 -13.90
C LYS A 42 -0.01 1.49 -14.59
N GLN A 43 -1.06 1.81 -13.85
CA GLN A 43 -2.40 1.87 -14.37
C GLN A 43 -2.37 2.92 -15.49
N GLU A 44 -2.48 2.48 -16.74
CA GLU A 44 -2.42 3.38 -17.90
C GLU A 44 -3.46 4.47 -17.69
N SER A 45 -3.00 5.72 -17.60
CA SER A 45 -3.88 6.85 -17.43
C SER A 45 -4.68 7.02 -18.71
N PHE A 46 -5.96 7.40 -18.57
CA PHE A 46 -6.78 7.72 -19.74
C PHE A 46 -6.08 8.79 -20.60
N PRO A 47 -6.14 8.65 -21.94
CA PRO A 47 -5.50 9.61 -22.84
C PRO A 47 -6.02 11.03 -22.59
N THR A 48 -5.13 12.01 -22.68
CA THR A 48 -5.51 13.42 -22.53
C THR A 48 -6.38 13.88 -23.70
N LEU A 49 -7.14 14.96 -23.51
CA LEU A 49 -7.97 15.52 -24.58
C LEU A 49 -7.15 15.89 -25.83
N GLU A 50 -5.89 16.28 -25.65
CA GLU A 50 -4.96 16.60 -26.74
C GLU A 50 -4.64 15.36 -27.59
N VAL A 51 -4.40 14.22 -26.94
CA VAL A 51 -4.18 12.94 -27.63
C VAL A 51 -5.44 12.51 -28.37
N ILE A 52 -6.61 12.63 -27.72
CA ILE A 52 -7.90 12.30 -28.34
C ILE A 52 -8.17 13.22 -29.53
N SER A 53 -7.91 14.52 -29.40
CA SER A 53 -8.13 15.52 -30.46
C SER A 53 -7.27 15.22 -31.68
N LYS A 54 -6.00 14.88 -31.46
CA LYS A 54 -5.07 14.51 -32.53
C LYS A 54 -5.44 13.19 -33.20
N GLU A 55 -5.71 12.13 -32.45
CA GLU A 55 -5.97 10.80 -33.01
C GLU A 55 -7.34 10.70 -33.70
N LEU A 56 -8.30 11.52 -33.30
CA LEU A 56 -9.62 11.57 -33.93
C LEU A 56 -9.77 12.72 -34.93
N GLU A 57 -8.69 13.49 -35.17
CA GLU A 57 -8.67 14.64 -36.06
C GLU A 57 -9.86 15.60 -35.82
N LEU A 58 -10.11 15.92 -34.55
CA LEU A 58 -11.28 16.70 -34.16
C LEU A 58 -11.23 18.12 -34.74
N THR A 59 -12.39 18.62 -35.19
CA THR A 59 -12.53 20.05 -35.51
C THR A 59 -12.50 20.89 -34.24
N PRO A 60 -12.16 22.20 -34.31
CA PRO A 60 -12.18 23.09 -33.15
C PRO A 60 -13.52 23.11 -32.42
N GLU A 61 -14.62 22.99 -33.16
CA GLU A 61 -15.97 22.93 -32.60
C GLU A 61 -16.24 21.62 -31.85
N GLN A 62 -15.75 20.49 -32.36
CA GLN A 62 -15.86 19.19 -31.70
C GLN A 62 -15.01 19.15 -30.43
N GLU A 63 -13.77 19.65 -30.48
CA GLU A 63 -12.89 19.73 -29.33
C GLU A 63 -13.51 20.57 -28.21
N ALA A 64 -14.08 21.73 -28.53
CA ALA A 64 -14.74 22.59 -27.56
C ALA A 64 -15.91 21.88 -26.85
N LYS A 65 -16.76 21.15 -27.59
CA LYS A 65 -17.86 20.36 -27.03
C LYS A 65 -17.37 19.23 -26.13
N ILE A 66 -16.35 18.49 -26.57
CA ILE A 66 -15.78 17.40 -25.78
C ILE A 66 -15.14 17.94 -24.50
N ARG A 67 -14.42 19.07 -24.57
CA ARG A 67 -13.86 19.74 -23.40
C ARG A 67 -14.92 20.06 -22.33
N GLU A 68 -16.09 20.54 -22.77
CA GLU A 68 -17.20 20.81 -21.87
C GLU A 68 -17.77 19.53 -21.23
N ILE A 69 -17.88 18.44 -22.00
CA ILE A 69 -18.32 17.12 -21.50
C ILE A 69 -17.36 16.61 -20.43
N PHE A 70 -16.04 16.70 -20.67
CA PHE A 70 -15.02 16.29 -19.71
C PHE A 70 -15.10 17.10 -18.42
N LYS A 71 -15.19 18.43 -18.51
CA LYS A 71 -15.34 19.31 -17.35
C LYS A 71 -16.55 18.95 -16.49
N ARG A 72 -17.72 18.79 -17.12
CA ARG A 72 -18.96 18.41 -16.42
C ARG A 72 -18.86 17.02 -15.78
N SER A 73 -18.14 16.11 -16.43
CA SER A 73 -17.92 14.76 -15.90
C SER A 73 -16.95 14.78 -14.72
N GLU A 74 -15.92 15.62 -14.76
CA GLU A 74 -14.97 15.80 -13.66
C GLU A 74 -15.68 16.28 -12.38
N GLU A 75 -16.56 17.28 -12.49
CA GLU A 75 -17.40 17.75 -11.38
C GLU A 75 -18.27 16.63 -10.78
N ARG A 76 -18.90 15.80 -11.65
CA ARG A 76 -19.70 14.64 -11.21
C ARG A 76 -18.84 13.59 -10.50
N PHE A 77 -17.66 13.29 -11.03
CA PHE A 77 -16.73 12.36 -10.41
C PHE A 77 -16.20 12.88 -9.08
N GLU A 78 -15.93 14.18 -8.95
CA GLU A 78 -15.51 14.78 -7.69
C GLU A 78 -16.60 14.66 -6.62
N ALA A 79 -17.85 14.99 -6.97
CA ALA A 79 -18.99 14.83 -6.07
C ALA A 79 -19.15 13.37 -5.62
N PHE A 80 -19.12 12.42 -6.56
CA PHE A 80 -19.20 10.99 -6.25
C PHE A 80 -18.04 10.52 -5.36
N ARG A 81 -16.81 10.96 -5.62
CA ARG A 81 -15.65 10.64 -4.78
C ARG A 81 -15.84 11.13 -3.35
N LYS A 82 -16.38 12.34 -3.15
CA LYS A 82 -16.66 12.89 -1.82
C LYS A 82 -17.71 12.06 -1.07
N GLU A 83 -18.77 11.68 -1.76
CA GLU A 83 -19.84 10.83 -1.21
C GLU A 83 -19.29 9.46 -0.79
N VAL A 84 -18.60 8.76 -1.70
CA VAL A 84 -17.98 7.46 -1.43
C VAL A 84 -16.97 7.56 -0.28
N HIS A 85 -16.14 8.60 -0.25
CA HIS A 85 -15.16 8.77 0.82
C HIS A 85 -15.84 8.90 2.19
N THR A 86 -16.91 9.68 2.26
CA THR A 86 -17.69 9.87 3.47
C THR A 86 -18.39 8.58 3.91
N GLY A 87 -19.05 7.88 2.99
CA GLY A 87 -19.70 6.61 3.26
C GLY A 87 -18.72 5.53 3.74
N LEU A 88 -17.57 5.41 3.08
CA LEU A 88 -16.52 4.47 3.49
C LEU A 88 -15.90 4.81 4.84
N LYS A 89 -15.78 6.11 5.18
CA LYS A 89 -15.33 6.51 6.52
C LYS A 89 -16.32 6.04 7.58
N GLY A 90 -17.61 6.30 7.38
CA GLY A 90 -18.66 5.87 8.30
C GLY A 90 -18.66 4.34 8.52
N LEU A 91 -18.58 3.57 7.44
CA LEU A 91 -18.53 2.11 7.52
C LEU A 91 -17.29 1.60 8.29
N ARG A 92 -16.13 2.23 8.09
CA ARG A 92 -14.91 1.89 8.84
C ARG A 92 -15.02 2.21 10.32
N ASP A 93 -15.61 3.36 10.66
CA ASP A 93 -15.79 3.78 12.05
C ASP A 93 -16.76 2.83 12.78
N GLN A 94 -17.84 2.39 12.11
CA GLN A 94 -18.76 1.37 12.61
C GLN A 94 -18.06 0.02 12.83
N LEU A 95 -17.36 -0.48 11.82
CA LEU A 95 -16.59 -1.73 11.93
C LEU A 95 -15.58 -1.67 13.08
N LYS A 96 -14.88 -0.55 13.24
CA LYS A 96 -13.94 -0.37 14.35
C LYS A 96 -14.65 -0.46 15.70
N THR A 97 -15.80 0.19 15.84
CA THR A 97 -16.59 0.16 17.08
C THR A 97 -17.05 -1.27 17.41
N GLU A 98 -17.55 -2.00 16.42
CA GLU A 98 -17.97 -3.40 16.58
C GLU A 98 -16.79 -4.30 16.98
N MET A 99 -15.62 -4.12 16.36
CA MET A 99 -14.41 -4.84 16.73
C MET A 99 -13.97 -4.51 18.16
N ASP A 100 -13.95 -3.23 18.53
CA ASP A 100 -13.51 -2.79 19.86
C ASP A 100 -14.39 -3.41 20.96
N ASN A 101 -15.69 -3.62 20.71
CA ASN A 101 -16.61 -4.25 21.67
C ASN A 101 -16.30 -5.73 21.97
N VAL A 102 -15.59 -6.42 21.09
CA VAL A 102 -15.26 -7.85 21.24
C VAL A 102 -13.83 -8.05 21.77
N LEU A 103 -12.98 -7.04 21.65
CA LEU A 103 -11.58 -7.11 22.05
C LEU A 103 -11.37 -6.68 23.51
N THR A 104 -10.41 -7.33 24.18
CA THR A 104 -9.93 -6.84 25.48
C THR A 104 -9.14 -5.53 25.31
N PRO A 105 -9.01 -4.71 26.37
CA PRO A 105 -8.23 -3.47 26.29
C PRO A 105 -6.78 -3.67 25.79
N GLU A 106 -6.15 -4.78 26.17
CA GLU A 106 -4.80 -5.14 25.70
C GLU A 106 -4.78 -5.47 24.20
N GLN A 107 -5.81 -6.18 23.71
CA GLN A 107 -5.95 -6.54 22.30
C GLN A 107 -6.27 -5.30 21.44
N GLN A 108 -7.07 -4.36 21.93
CA GLN A 108 -7.35 -3.09 21.25
C GLN A 108 -6.06 -2.30 21.02
N LYS A 109 -5.23 -2.15 22.06
CA LYS A 109 -3.93 -1.47 21.94
C LYS A 109 -3.02 -2.14 20.90
N LYS A 110 -2.99 -3.48 20.87
CA LYS A 110 -2.22 -4.24 19.87
C LYS A 110 -2.77 -4.04 18.45
N MET A 111 -4.10 -3.99 18.30
CA MET A 111 -4.75 -3.74 17.01
C MET A 111 -4.41 -2.34 16.46
N GLU A 112 -4.44 -1.31 17.31
CA GLU A 112 -4.07 0.05 16.94
C GLU A 112 -2.61 0.13 16.45
N GLU A 113 -1.69 -0.56 17.15
CA GLU A 113 -0.29 -0.61 16.75
C GLU A 113 -0.10 -1.31 15.39
N LEU A 114 -0.81 -2.42 15.15
CA LEU A 114 -0.80 -3.15 13.87
C LEU A 114 -1.30 -2.27 12.72
N MET A 115 -2.43 -1.58 12.91
CA MET A 115 -2.97 -0.64 11.92
C MET A 115 -1.99 0.51 11.64
N GLY A 116 -1.40 1.09 12.70
CA GLY A 116 -0.41 2.16 12.56
C GLY A 116 0.85 1.72 11.81
N LYS A 117 1.35 0.50 12.05
CA LYS A 117 2.47 -0.09 11.30
C LYS A 117 2.12 -0.24 9.81
N TYR A 118 0.96 -0.81 9.51
CA TYR A 118 0.49 -0.99 8.14
C TYR A 118 0.37 0.35 7.38
N LEU A 119 -0.24 1.37 8.00
CA LEU A 119 -0.37 2.70 7.41
C LEU A 119 0.99 3.36 7.13
N ARG A 120 1.95 3.24 8.06
CA ARG A 120 3.32 3.76 7.87
C ARG A 120 4.06 3.04 6.74
N GLN A 121 3.94 1.72 6.66
CA GLN A 121 4.54 0.92 5.60
C GLN A 121 3.96 1.30 4.24
N ARG A 122 2.63 1.40 4.12
CA ARG A 122 1.97 1.83 2.89
C ARG A 122 2.39 3.24 2.45
N ARG A 123 2.58 4.17 3.39
CA ARG A 123 3.08 5.53 3.07
C ARG A 123 4.52 5.49 2.53
N ARG A 124 5.37 4.59 3.04
CA ARG A 124 6.75 4.42 2.57
C ARG A 124 6.84 3.77 1.19
N GLU A 125 5.95 2.82 0.90
CA GLU A 125 5.92 2.08 -0.38
C GLU A 125 5.26 2.86 -1.53
N SER A 126 4.58 3.97 -1.25
CA SER A 126 3.97 4.84 -2.26
C SER A 126 4.10 6.32 -1.89
N PRO A 127 5.33 6.87 -1.89
CA PRO A 127 5.56 8.28 -1.56
C PRO A 127 4.90 9.22 -2.58
N GLU A 128 4.79 8.81 -3.86
CA GLU A 128 4.20 9.62 -4.95
C GLU A 128 2.73 10.04 -4.73
N ARG A 129 1.94 9.30 -3.94
CA ARG A 129 0.54 9.68 -3.65
C ARG A 129 0.38 10.64 -2.46
N ALA A 130 1.44 10.91 -1.71
CA ALA A 130 1.37 11.78 -0.53
C ALA A 130 1.59 13.26 -0.87
N GLU A 131 2.29 13.55 -1.97
CA GLU A 131 2.55 14.93 -2.41
C GLU A 131 1.41 15.52 -3.26
N ASP A 132 0.62 14.69 -3.95
CA ASP A 132 -0.56 15.11 -4.73
C ASP A 132 -1.86 15.08 -3.90
N LYS A 133 -1.83 15.68 -2.71
CA LYS A 133 -3.07 16.07 -2.03
C LYS A 133 -3.29 17.56 -2.29
N PRO A 134 -4.43 17.98 -2.87
CA PRO A 134 -4.91 19.33 -2.66
C PRO A 134 -4.97 19.53 -1.15
N GLN A 135 -4.16 20.44 -0.63
CA GLN A 135 -4.23 20.86 0.76
C GLN A 135 -5.66 21.38 0.95
N THR A 136 -6.52 20.61 1.61
CA THR A 136 -7.77 21.19 2.12
C THR A 136 -7.34 22.38 2.96
N PRO A 137 -7.70 23.62 2.59
CA PRO A 137 -7.31 24.78 3.37
C PRO A 137 -7.77 24.55 4.81
N PRO A 138 -6.93 24.87 5.83
CA PRO A 138 -7.38 24.76 7.21
C PRO A 138 -8.65 25.60 7.32
N GLU A 139 -9.75 24.95 7.71
CA GLU A 139 -10.99 25.59 8.08
C GLU A 139 -10.63 26.60 9.15
N LYS A 140 -10.54 27.89 8.75
CA LYS A 140 -10.30 28.96 9.70
C LYS A 140 -11.43 28.87 10.69
N GLU A 141 -11.09 28.48 11.91
CA GLU A 141 -11.95 28.59 13.08
C GLU A 141 -12.66 29.93 12.99
N LYS A 142 -13.99 29.88 12.83
CA LYS A 142 -14.86 31.01 13.12
C LYS A 142 -14.63 31.33 14.60
N LYS A 143 -13.68 32.23 14.85
CA LYS A 143 -13.52 32.88 16.13
C LYS A 143 -14.80 33.69 16.34
N GLY A 144 -15.56 33.27 17.35
CA GLY A 144 -16.89 33.79 17.65
C GLY A 144 -16.91 35.30 17.81
N GLU A 145 -18.04 35.86 17.39
CA GLU A 145 -18.64 37.06 17.98
C GLU A 145 -18.94 36.84 19.47
#